data_AF-I3XZA2-F1
#
_entry.id   AF-I3XZA2-F1
#
_cell.length_a   1.000
_cell.length_b   1.000
_cell.length_c   1.000
_cell.angle_alpha   90.00
_cell.angle_beta   90.00
_cell.angle_gamma   90.00
#
_symmetry.space_group_name_H-M   'P 1'
#
loop_
_entity.id
_entity.type
_entity.pdbx_description
1 polymer ?
#
loop_
_entity_poly.entity_id
_entity_poly.type
_entity_poly.pdbx_seq_one_letter_code
_entity_poly.pdbx_strand_id
1 'polypeptide(L)'
;MSQRKFIHLLKELLGINEPTQETLQTKENIKMLMEKLEKRYLFLKDSLTKEEDPLQRENLKETLKIIKEQLKKGKDFLNHG
;
A
#
# COMPACT_ATOMS: atom_id res chain seq x y z
N MET A 1 -30.37 -24.89 -7.85
CA MET A 1 -29.18 -24.03 -7.65
C MET A 1 -29.63 -22.60 -7.43
N SER A 2 -28.96 -21.82 -6.58
CA SER A 2 -29.23 -20.38 -6.46
C SER A 2 -28.55 -19.61 -7.60
N GLN A 3 -29.12 -18.46 -7.99
CA GLN A 3 -28.54 -17.60 -9.03
C GLN A 3 -27.07 -17.24 -8.77
N ARG A 4 -26.68 -17.02 -7.50
CA ARG A 4 -25.27 -16.78 -7.14
C ARG A 4 -24.34 -17.96 -7.47
N LYS A 5 -24.78 -19.20 -7.19
CA LYS A 5 -23.97 -20.39 -7.50
C LYS A 5 -23.80 -20.61 -9.00
N PHE A 6 -24.84 -20.31 -9.78
CA PHE A 6 -24.79 -20.36 -11.24
C PHE A 6 -23.81 -19.33 -11.82
N ILE A 7 -23.89 -18.08 -11.38
CA ILE A 7 -22.99 -17.00 -11.82
C ILE A 7 -21.53 -17.31 -11.43
N HIS A 8 -21.30 -17.85 -10.24
CA HIS A 8 -19.96 -18.21 -9.79
C HIS A 8 -19.34 -19.32 -10.65
N LEU A 9 -20.10 -20.38 -10.96
CA LEU A 9 -19.65 -21.47 -11.82
C LEU A 9 -19.29 -20.97 -13.24
N LEU A 10 -20.08 -20.04 -13.79
CA LEU A 10 -19.78 -19.45 -15.09
C LEU A 10 -18.51 -18.60 -15.07
N LYS A 11 -18.26 -17.86 -13.99
CA LYS A 11 -17.02 -17.09 -13.83
C LYS A 11 -15.79 -17.99 -13.78
N GLU A 12 -15.87 -19.11 -13.06
CA GLU A 12 -14.79 -20.11 -13.04
C GLU A 12 -14.55 -20.72 -14.42
N LEU A 13 -15.61 -21.12 -15.12
CA LEU A 13 -15.50 -21.72 -16.46
C LEU A 13 -14.96 -20.73 -17.51
N LEU A 14 -15.18 -19.44 -17.32
CA LEU A 14 -14.74 -18.37 -18.22
C LEU A 14 -13.39 -17.75 -17.82
N GLY A 15 -12.78 -18.19 -16.72
CA GLY A 15 -11.54 -17.60 -16.20
C GLY A 15 -11.68 -16.14 -15.73
N ILE A 16 -12.90 -15.71 -15.41
CA ILE A 16 -13.20 -14.33 -15.00
C ILE A 16 -12.97 -14.20 -13.49
N ASN A 17 -11.82 -13.66 -13.11
CA ASN A 17 -11.54 -13.19 -11.76
C ASN A 17 -12.03 -11.74 -11.62
N GLU A 18 -13.32 -11.55 -11.32
CA GLU A 18 -13.77 -10.26 -10.84
C GLU A 18 -13.21 -10.02 -9.43
N PRO A 19 -12.59 -8.86 -9.15
CA PRO A 19 -12.16 -8.53 -7.80
C PRO A 19 -13.39 -8.54 -6.89
N THR A 20 -13.31 -9.30 -5.81
CA THR A 20 -14.39 -9.34 -4.82
C THR A 20 -14.47 -7.98 -4.12
N GLN A 21 -15.59 -7.68 -3.45
CA GLN A 21 -15.69 -6.46 -2.65
C GLN A 21 -14.57 -6.37 -1.60
N GLU A 22 -14.13 -7.52 -1.07
CA GLU A 22 -12.99 -7.62 -0.16
C GLU A 22 -11.67 -7.21 -0.84
N THR A 23 -11.44 -7.60 -2.10
CA THR A 23 -10.28 -7.17 -2.88
C THR A 23 -10.29 -5.65 -3.13
N LEU A 24 -11.46 -5.09 -3.47
CA LEU A 24 -11.62 -3.64 -3.68
C LEU A 24 -11.35 -2.86 -2.39
N GLN A 25 -11.94 -3.31 -1.28
CA GLN A 25 -11.75 -2.67 0.03
C GLN A 25 -10.30 -2.77 0.51
N THR A 26 -9.61 -3.86 0.19
CA THR A 26 -8.18 -4.03 0.47
C THR A 26 -7.34 -3.02 -0.33
N LYS A 27 -7.62 -2.83 -1.62
CA LYS A 27 -6.93 -1.83 -2.45
C LYS A 27 -7.16 -0.40 -1.94
N GLU A 28 -8.38 -0.07 -1.55
CA GLU A 28 -8.68 1.24 -0.95
C GLU A 28 -7.96 1.46 0.38
N ASN A 29 -7.91 0.43 1.23
CA ASN A 29 -7.15 0.46 2.48
C ASN A 29 -5.65 0.68 2.23
N ILE A 30 -5.06 -0.05 1.29
CA ILE A 30 -3.65 0.12 0.91
C ILE A 30 -3.41 1.56 0.43
N LYS A 31 -4.27 2.10 -0.44
CA LYS A 31 -4.15 3.48 -0.94
C LYS A 31 -4.19 4.50 0.19
N MET A 32 -5.15 4.39 1.12
CA MET A 32 -5.24 5.29 2.27
C MET A 32 -3.99 5.22 3.17
N LEU A 33 -3.47 4.01 3.43
CA LEU A 33 -2.25 3.83 4.23
C LEU A 33 -1.03 4.42 3.52
N MET A 34 -0.93 4.26 2.20
CA MET A 34 0.14 4.85 1.40
C MET A 34 0.11 6.38 1.43
N GLU A 35 -1.05 7.01 1.29
CA GLU A 35 -1.16 8.47 1.39
C GLU A 35 -0.70 9.00 2.75
N LYS A 36 -1.07 8.31 3.84
CA LYS A 36 -0.59 8.65 5.19
C LYS A 36 0.92 8.47 5.31
N LEU A 37 1.46 7.40 4.73
CA LEU A 37 2.87 7.08 4.75
C LEU A 37 3.70 8.07 3.92
N GLU A 38 3.20 8.54 2.78
CA GLU A 38 3.82 9.59 1.96
C GLU A 38 3.89 10.92 2.71
N LYS A 39 2.80 11.32 3.38
CA LYS A 39 2.79 12.52 4.24
C LYS A 39 3.82 12.40 5.37
N ARG A 40 3.89 11.24 6.02
CA ARG A 40 4.88 10.97 7.07
C ARG A 40 6.32 11.02 6.53
N TYR A 41 6.56 10.48 5.34
CA TYR A 41 7.86 10.53 4.68
C TYR A 41 8.32 11.97 4.44
N LEU A 42 7.44 12.82 3.90
CA LEU A 42 7.76 14.23 3.64
C LEU A 42 8.06 14.98 4.94
N PHE A 43 7.26 14.76 5.98
CA PHE A 43 7.50 15.34 7.30
C PHE A 43 8.87 14.97 7.87
N LEU A 44 9.20 13.67 7.87
CA LEU A 44 10.49 13.19 8.39
C LEU A 44 11.67 13.67 7.54
N LYS A 45 11.47 13.85 6.23
CA LYS A 45 12.49 14.39 5.33
C LYS A 45 12.79 15.86 5.66
N ASP A 46 11.76 16.65 5.97
CA ASP A 46 11.93 18.02 6.46
C ASP A 46 12.63 18.03 7.83
N SER A 47 12.23 17.17 8.76
CA SER A 47 12.90 17.01 10.05
C SER A 47 14.38 16.65 9.90
N LEU A 48 14.73 15.78 8.96
CA LEU A 48 16.12 15.40 8.69
C LEU A 48 17.00 16.59 8.25
N THR A 49 16.43 17.58 7.57
CA THR A 49 17.19 18.79 7.17
C THR A 49 17.45 19.75 8.32
N LYS A 50 16.63 19.67 9.37
CA LYS A 50 16.67 20.52 10.56
C LYS A 50 17.37 19.85 11.74
N GLU A 51 17.63 18.55 11.65
CA GLU A 51 18.30 17.79 12.69
C GLU A 51 19.82 18.02 12.66
N GLU A 52 20.34 18.53 13.77
CA GLU A 52 21.76 18.84 13.97
C GLU A 52 22.47 17.71 14.73
N ASP A 53 21.74 16.92 15.51
CA ASP A 53 22.29 15.77 16.22
C ASP A 53 22.63 14.63 15.24
N PRO A 54 23.90 14.20 15.14
CA PRO A 54 24.33 13.20 14.16
C PRO A 54 23.69 11.82 14.40
N LEU A 55 23.43 11.43 15.65
CA LEU A 55 22.83 10.15 16.01
C LEU A 55 21.34 10.15 15.66
N GLN A 56 20.63 11.22 16.00
CA GLN A 56 19.21 11.39 15.62
C GLN A 56 19.06 11.48 14.10
N ARG A 57 20.00 12.15 13.43
CA ARG A 57 20.03 12.25 11.96
C ARG A 57 20.23 10.89 11.30
N GLU A 58 21.06 10.01 11.88
CA GLU A 58 21.25 8.64 11.39
C GLU A 58 19.98 7.80 11.58
N ASN A 59 19.38 7.85 12.77
CA ASN A 59 18.11 7.18 13.06
C ASN A 59 16.97 7.64 12.11
N LEU A 60 16.92 8.94 11.80
CA LEU A 60 15.96 9.51 10.85
C LEU A 60 16.22 9.01 9.42
N LYS A 61 17.48 8.90 8.99
CA LYS A 61 17.83 8.34 7.66
C LYS A 61 17.39 6.88 7.54
N GLU A 62 17.63 6.07 8.57
CA GLU A 62 17.22 4.67 8.58
C GLU A 62 15.69 4.53 8.53
N THR A 63 14.99 5.31 9.35
CA THR A 63 13.52 5.39 9.33
C THR A 63 13.00 5.78 7.95
N LEU A 64 13.59 6.80 7.31
CA LEU A 64 13.23 7.24 5.96
C LEU A 64 13.48 6.15 4.90
N LYS A 65 14.56 5.36 5.05
CA LYS A 65 14.85 4.23 4.16
C LYS A 65 13.77 3.16 4.27
N ILE A 66 13.40 2.77 5.49
CA ILE A 66 12.33 1.80 5.74
C ILE A 66 11.02 2.28 5.12
N ILE A 67 10.63 3.54 5.39
CA ILE A 67 9.40 4.11 4.85
C ILE A 67 9.41 4.13 3.31
N LYS A 68 10.54 4.49 2.69
CA LYS A 68 10.69 4.50 1.23
C LYS A 68 10.52 3.09 0.63
N GLU A 69 11.05 2.06 1.28
CA GLU A 69 10.87 0.67 0.85
C GLU A 69 9.40 0.22 0.96
N GLN A 70 8.71 0.58 2.05
CA GLN A 70 7.29 0.26 2.21
C GLN A 70 6.41 0.99 1.18
N LEU A 71 6.74 2.25 0.85
CA LEU A 71 6.07 2.98 -0.23
C LEU A 71 6.26 2.31 -1.59
N LYS A 72 7.45 1.76 -1.87
CA LYS A 72 7.70 1.00 -3.10
C LYS A 72 6.84 -0.26 -3.15
N LYS A 73 6.85 -1.06 -2.07
CA LYS A 73 6.02 -2.27 -1.95
C LYS A 73 4.53 -1.95 -2.10
N GLY A 74 4.04 -0.90 -1.46
CA GLY A 74 2.66 -0.44 -1.59
C GLY A 74 2.27 -0.12 -3.04
N LYS A 75 3.15 0.58 -3.78
CA LYS A 75 2.94 0.86 -5.21
C LYS A 75 2.90 -0.43 -6.03
N ASP A 76 3.78 -1.38 -5.73
CA ASP A 76 3.79 -2.69 -6.40
C ASP A 76 2.48 -3.44 -6.14
N PHE A 77 1.94 -3.43 -4.92
CA PHE A 77 0.65 -4.04 -4.59
C PHE A 77 -0.55 -3.37 -5.29
N LEU A 78 -0.53 -2.05 -5.47
CA LEU A 78 -1.59 -1.35 -6.20
C LEU A 78 -1.53 -1.53 -7.72
N ASN A 79 -0.32 -1.72 -8.27
CA ASN A 79 -0.11 -1.86 -9.71
C ASN A 79 -0.19 -3.32 -10.21
N HIS A 80 0.09 -4.29 -9.36
CA HIS A 80 0.14 -5.72 -9.72
C HIS A 80 -0.84 -6.61 -8.93
N GLY A 81 -1.60 -6.05 -7.97
CA GLY A 81 -2.66 -6.75 -7.23
C GLY A 81 -4.05 -6.53 -7.80
#